data_AF-A0A3B7MHD5-F1
#
_entry.id   AF-A0A3B7MHD5-F1
#
_cell.length_a   1.000
_cell.length_b   1.000
_cell.length_c   1.000
_cell.angle_alpha   90.00
_cell.angle_beta   90.00
_cell.angle_gamma   90.00
#
_symmetry.space_group_name_H-M   'P 1'
#
loop_
_entity.id
_entity.type
_entity.pdbx_description
1 polymer ?
#
loop_
_entity_poly.entity_id
_entity_poly.type
_entity_poly.pdbx_seq_one_letter_code
_entity_poly.pdbx_strand_id
1 'polypeptide(L)'
;MIMKQFILLPALIGTLAVVLPAFHTAPEVPGRHTTPAETIILPLGGNTWVQGATEKRRLLTANGIENWNNKDISFTTYVRINTPGTMQVKLKGKASQPSQLIMTIAGNKKTLTLSAAGAQWTNAGEWILKDTGYIAIQLAAAGKVDDRVINISDYELSGTAINSATAFVKNNEGNFFYWGRRGPSVHLNYAFADSIQAEWFYNEITVPASQDVIGSYYMANGFGEGYFGIQVNSATERRILFSVWSPFSTDDPKSIPEDQRITMLKKGAEVHAGEFGNEGSGGQSYLRFPWKAGLTYGFLLRGVPDGNNNTTYTAYFHDPEQGKWLLIASFKRPKTNKHLTRFHSFLENFNPDQGNLERRVLFGNQWIRDVKGNWIALKTAGFTYDNTAAKGYRKDYAGGVEGNRFYLKNCGFFNQSTPYRSSFTRTGDNKAPVIDFDKLP
;
A
#
# COMPACT_ATOMS: atom_id res chain seq x y z
N MET A 1 5.06 61.57 -43.31
CA MET A 1 6.52 61.48 -43.05
C MET A 1 6.90 60.00 -43.16
N ILE A 2 7.27 59.50 -44.34
CA ILE A 2 8.59 59.61 -45.02
C ILE A 2 9.71 58.92 -44.22
N MET A 3 9.95 57.63 -44.55
CA MET A 3 11.14 57.12 -45.28
C MET A 3 12.55 57.46 -44.73
N LYS A 4 13.39 56.46 -44.46
CA LYS A 4 14.53 56.03 -45.33
C LYS A 4 15.51 55.04 -44.66
N GLN A 5 15.88 54.03 -45.44
CA GLN A 5 17.03 53.13 -45.29
C GLN A 5 18.36 53.89 -45.42
N PHE A 6 19.45 53.30 -44.90
CA PHE A 6 20.76 53.34 -45.55
C PHE A 6 21.52 52.01 -45.37
N ILE A 7 22.12 51.60 -46.49
CA ILE A 7 23.00 50.44 -46.73
C ILE A 7 24.44 50.83 -46.40
N LEU A 8 25.26 49.88 -45.96
CA LEU A 8 26.70 49.90 -46.26
C LEU A 8 27.29 48.47 -46.30
N LEU A 9 27.83 48.13 -47.47
CA LEU A 9 28.82 47.07 -47.71
C LEU A 9 30.22 47.66 -47.44
N PRO A 10 31.25 46.82 -47.21
CA PRO A 10 32.27 46.76 -48.26
C PRO A 10 32.86 45.36 -48.52
N ALA A 11 33.54 45.29 -49.65
CA ALA A 11 34.10 44.13 -50.34
C ALA A 11 35.46 43.66 -49.80
N LEU A 12 35.89 42.44 -50.21
CA LEU A 12 36.89 42.21 -51.27
C LEU A 12 37.71 40.90 -51.02
N ILE A 13 38.15 40.31 -52.14
CA ILE A 13 39.29 39.41 -52.37
C ILE A 13 39.04 37.90 -52.26
N GLY A 14 39.09 37.24 -53.41
CA GLY A 14 39.41 35.81 -53.52
C GLY A 14 40.87 35.61 -53.92
N THR A 15 41.47 34.46 -53.57
CA THR A 15 42.08 33.49 -54.50
C THR A 15 42.74 32.33 -53.74
N LEU A 16 42.88 31.23 -54.50
CA LEU A 16 43.80 30.10 -54.35
C LEU A 16 43.41 28.93 -53.41
N ALA A 17 42.84 27.91 -54.06
CA ALA A 17 42.88 26.54 -53.61
C ALA A 17 44.31 25.98 -53.70
N VAL A 18 44.79 25.41 -52.60
CA VAL A 18 45.92 24.49 -52.56
C VAL A 18 45.37 23.15 -52.07
N VAL A 19 45.41 22.14 -52.94
CA VAL A 19 45.13 20.74 -52.59
C VAL A 19 46.41 20.14 -52.05
N LEU A 20 46.39 19.68 -50.79
CA LEU A 20 47.42 18.84 -50.18
C LEU A 20 46.75 17.59 -49.58
N PRO A 21 47.44 16.43 -49.58
CA PRO A 21 46.81 15.12 -49.46
C PRO A 21 46.34 14.83 -48.03
N ALA A 22 45.17 14.21 -47.91
CA ALA A 22 44.61 13.76 -46.64
C ALA A 22 45.40 12.58 -46.08
N PHE A 23 46.10 12.79 -44.98
CA PHE A 23 46.51 11.69 -44.09
C PHE A 23 45.27 11.17 -43.36
N HIS A 24 44.88 9.93 -43.64
CA HIS A 24 43.87 9.21 -42.86
C HIS A 24 44.41 8.95 -41.46
N THR A 25 43.88 9.65 -40.47
CA THR A 25 43.92 9.22 -39.07
C THR A 25 42.74 8.29 -38.84
N ALA A 26 42.99 7.15 -38.20
CA ALA A 26 41.95 6.18 -37.85
C ALA A 26 40.90 6.83 -36.93
N PRO A 27 39.61 6.47 -37.03
CA PRO A 27 38.60 7.02 -36.15
C PRO A 27 38.83 6.55 -34.71
N GLU A 28 38.93 7.50 -33.78
CA GLU A 28 38.86 7.22 -32.35
C GLU A 28 37.53 6.54 -32.03
N VAL A 29 37.61 5.38 -31.38
CA VAL A 29 36.46 4.70 -30.78
C VAL A 29 35.90 5.63 -29.68
N PRO A 30 34.62 6.02 -29.71
CA PRO A 30 34.05 6.84 -28.65
C PRO A 30 34.18 6.10 -27.32
N GLY A 31 34.91 6.70 -26.39
CA GLY A 31 35.01 6.20 -25.02
C GLY A 31 33.61 5.99 -24.46
N ARG A 32 33.36 4.79 -23.95
CA ARG A 32 32.14 4.43 -23.22
C ARG A 32 32.02 5.42 -22.06
N HIS A 33 31.14 6.41 -22.17
CA HIS A 33 30.80 7.29 -21.05
C HIS A 33 30.18 6.43 -19.95
N THR A 34 31.01 5.94 -19.03
CA THR A 34 30.55 5.34 -17.79
C THR A 34 30.02 6.49 -16.94
N THR A 35 28.71 6.66 -16.93
CA THR A 35 28.05 7.46 -15.90
C THR A 35 28.59 7.01 -14.53
N PRO A 36 28.99 7.92 -13.63
CA PRO A 36 29.45 7.53 -12.29
C PRO A 36 28.43 6.60 -11.66
N ALA A 37 28.88 5.48 -11.09
CA ALA A 37 27.97 4.54 -10.45
C ALA A 37 27.23 5.26 -9.32
N GLU A 38 25.90 5.28 -9.41
CA GLU A 38 25.07 5.93 -8.41
C GLU A 38 25.23 5.21 -7.06
N THR A 39 25.30 5.98 -5.99
CA THR A 39 25.35 5.46 -4.62
C THR A 39 24.10 5.90 -3.89
N ILE A 40 23.38 4.96 -3.30
CA ILE A 40 22.17 5.22 -2.53
C ILE A 40 22.36 4.82 -1.07
N ILE A 41 21.77 5.60 -0.16
CA ILE A 41 21.64 5.24 1.25
C ILE A 41 20.24 4.66 1.45
N LEU A 42 20.19 3.40 1.88
CA LEU A 42 18.98 2.66 2.18
C LEU A 42 18.77 2.61 3.70
N PRO A 43 17.88 3.46 4.25
CA PRO A 43 17.65 3.49 5.69
C PRO A 43 16.88 2.25 6.14
N LEU A 44 17.38 1.56 7.17
CA LEU A 44 16.79 0.30 7.60
C LEU A 44 15.43 0.50 8.28
N GLY A 45 15.21 1.64 8.93
CA GLY A 45 13.97 1.93 9.67
C GLY A 45 12.69 1.88 8.83
N GLY A 46 12.77 2.22 7.54
CA GLY A 46 11.64 2.18 6.61
C GLY A 46 11.56 0.93 5.72
N ASN A 47 12.61 0.11 5.68
CA ASN A 47 12.77 -0.91 4.65
C ASN A 47 13.06 -2.31 5.19
N THR A 48 13.01 -2.52 6.52
CA THR A 48 13.43 -3.77 7.17
C THR A 48 12.28 -4.43 7.94
N TRP A 49 12.33 -5.76 8.06
CA TRP A 49 11.41 -6.58 8.87
C TRP A 49 12.17 -7.58 9.73
N VAL A 50 11.71 -7.73 10.98
CA VAL A 50 12.29 -8.62 11.98
C VAL A 50 11.65 -10.01 11.92
N GLN A 51 12.48 -11.05 11.95
CA GLN A 51 12.09 -12.46 12.02
C GLN A 51 12.61 -13.11 13.31
N GLY A 52 11.87 -14.09 13.83
CA GLY A 52 12.27 -14.85 15.03
C GLY A 52 12.09 -14.12 16.36
N ALA A 53 11.42 -12.96 16.38
CA ALA A 53 11.24 -12.14 17.59
C ALA A 53 9.77 -11.91 17.94
N THR A 54 9.44 -12.04 19.23
CA THR A 54 8.13 -11.64 19.79
C THR A 54 8.04 -10.12 19.93
N GLU A 55 9.09 -9.46 20.42
CA GLU A 55 9.16 -8.01 20.62
C GLU A 55 9.89 -7.31 19.46
N LYS A 56 9.22 -7.15 18.31
CA LYS A 56 9.86 -6.56 17.12
C LYS A 56 10.19 -5.07 17.26
N ARG A 57 9.38 -4.31 18.01
CA ARG A 57 9.50 -2.85 18.12
C ARG A 57 10.77 -2.36 18.84
N ARG A 58 11.34 -3.15 19.74
CA ARG A 58 12.62 -2.81 20.40
C ARG A 58 13.83 -3.04 19.50
N LEU A 59 13.65 -3.87 18.46
CA LEU A 59 14.71 -4.34 17.57
C LEU A 59 14.78 -3.54 16.27
N LEU A 60 13.70 -2.85 15.91
CA LEU A 60 13.61 -2.05 14.70
C LEU A 60 12.84 -0.76 14.98
N THR A 61 13.56 0.35 14.95
CA THR A 61 13.01 1.70 15.16
C THR A 61 13.25 2.57 13.92
N ALA A 62 12.93 3.86 14.01
CA ALA A 62 13.26 4.80 12.94
C ALA A 62 14.78 4.93 12.70
N ASN A 63 15.61 4.57 13.68
CA ASN A 63 17.07 4.60 13.56
C ASN A 63 17.64 3.34 12.88
N GLY A 64 16.82 2.35 12.55
CA GLY A 64 17.25 1.07 12.01
C GLY A 64 17.18 -0.07 13.03
N ILE A 65 18.07 -1.05 12.88
CA ILE A 65 18.17 -2.19 13.79
C ILE A 65 18.83 -1.71 15.09
N GLU A 66 18.19 -1.96 16.22
CA GLU A 66 18.70 -1.57 17.54
C GLU A 66 18.63 -2.74 18.52
N ASN A 67 19.49 -2.75 19.54
CA ASN A 67 19.45 -3.71 20.64
C ASN A 67 19.45 -5.19 20.19
N TRP A 68 20.08 -5.49 19.05
CA TRP A 68 20.13 -6.86 18.55
C TRP A 68 21.18 -7.66 19.32
N ASN A 69 20.68 -8.67 20.03
CA ASN A 69 21.44 -9.48 20.98
C ASN A 69 20.95 -10.94 21.01
N ASN A 70 20.41 -11.45 19.91
CA ASN A 70 19.95 -12.84 19.84
C ASN A 70 20.22 -13.39 18.44
N LYS A 71 21.01 -14.47 18.37
CA LYS A 71 21.43 -15.08 17.11
C LYS A 71 20.30 -15.69 16.27
N ASP A 72 19.17 -16.03 16.90
CA ASP A 72 18.02 -16.66 16.24
C ASP A 72 17.10 -15.60 15.59
N ILE A 73 17.40 -14.31 15.84
CA ILE A 73 16.73 -13.18 15.21
C ILE A 73 17.49 -12.80 13.93
N SER A 74 16.74 -12.59 12.86
CA SER A 74 17.26 -12.09 11.59
C SER A 74 16.42 -10.95 11.04
N PHE A 75 16.99 -10.22 10.10
CA PHE A 75 16.40 -9.03 9.51
C PHE A 75 16.40 -9.16 8.00
N THR A 76 15.28 -8.81 7.36
CA THR A 76 15.20 -8.72 5.91
C THR A 76 14.88 -7.30 5.49
N THR A 77 15.77 -6.74 4.69
CA THR A 77 15.57 -5.43 4.06
C THR A 77 15.22 -5.62 2.60
N TYR A 78 14.26 -4.85 2.09
CA TYR A 78 13.83 -4.95 0.69
C TYR A 78 14.15 -3.69 -0.09
N VAL A 79 14.64 -3.87 -1.32
CA VAL A 79 14.89 -2.82 -2.29
C VAL A 79 14.50 -3.32 -3.67
N ARG A 80 13.93 -2.47 -4.52
CA ARG A 80 13.58 -2.84 -5.89
C ARG A 80 14.58 -2.28 -6.88
N ILE A 81 15.25 -3.17 -7.61
CA ILE A 81 16.13 -2.82 -8.72
C ILE A 81 15.40 -2.91 -10.05
N ASN A 82 15.90 -2.19 -11.04
CA ASN A 82 15.32 -2.15 -12.40
C ASN A 82 16.31 -2.56 -13.50
N THR A 83 17.56 -2.83 -13.14
CA THR A 83 18.62 -3.21 -14.08
C THR A 83 19.45 -4.33 -13.45
N PRO A 84 19.68 -5.47 -14.14
CA PRO A 84 20.63 -6.48 -13.69
C PRO A 84 22.06 -5.91 -13.66
N GLY A 85 22.94 -6.44 -12.82
CA GLY A 85 24.30 -5.93 -12.71
C GLY A 85 24.95 -6.24 -11.37
N THR A 86 25.99 -5.49 -11.01
CA THR A 86 26.66 -5.61 -9.72
C THR A 86 26.01 -4.71 -8.69
N MET A 87 25.92 -5.20 -7.46
CA MET A 87 25.52 -4.43 -6.28
C MET A 87 26.56 -4.62 -5.19
N GLN A 88 27.29 -3.56 -4.88
CA GLN A 88 28.16 -3.46 -3.72
C GLN A 88 27.35 -2.96 -2.53
N VAL A 89 27.62 -3.52 -1.35
CA VAL A 89 26.92 -3.17 -0.11
C VAL A 89 27.94 -2.81 0.96
N LYS A 90 27.77 -1.63 1.57
CA LYS A 90 28.35 -1.32 2.87
C LYS A 90 27.24 -1.21 3.91
N LEU A 91 27.58 -1.50 5.16
CA LEU A 91 26.67 -1.47 6.29
C LEU A 91 27.17 -0.46 7.31
N LYS A 92 26.31 0.45 7.76
CA LYS A 92 26.63 1.43 8.82
C LYS A 92 26.12 0.94 10.17
N GLY A 93 27.03 0.64 11.07
CA GLY A 93 26.66 0.10 12.37
C GLY A 93 27.80 0.02 13.36
N LYS A 94 27.47 -0.43 14.56
CA LYS A 94 28.40 -0.72 15.66
C LYS A 94 27.93 -1.94 16.43
N ALA A 95 28.86 -2.63 17.06
CA ALA A 95 28.58 -3.67 18.04
C ALA A 95 29.30 -3.34 19.36
N SER A 96 28.79 -3.78 20.51
CA SER A 96 29.53 -3.64 21.78
C SER A 96 30.82 -4.47 21.83
N GLN A 97 30.89 -5.52 21.00
CA GLN A 97 32.04 -6.40 20.82
C GLN A 97 32.13 -6.84 19.35
N PRO A 98 33.32 -7.17 18.81
CA PRO A 98 33.47 -7.60 17.43
C PRO A 98 32.50 -8.72 17.05
N SER A 99 31.69 -8.50 16.01
CA SER A 99 30.56 -9.38 15.68
C SER A 99 30.53 -9.79 14.22
N GLN A 100 30.51 -11.10 13.98
CA GLN A 100 30.38 -11.67 12.64
C GLN A 100 28.91 -11.78 12.25
N LEU A 101 28.59 -11.18 11.11
CA LEU A 101 27.27 -11.19 10.50
C LEU A 101 27.32 -11.88 9.14
N ILE A 102 26.23 -12.53 8.77
CA ILE A 102 26.04 -13.16 7.46
C ILE A 102 25.00 -12.33 6.71
N MET A 103 25.41 -11.75 5.59
CA MET A 103 24.52 -11.09 4.64
C MET A 103 24.23 -12.04 3.46
N THR A 104 22.95 -12.29 3.18
CA THR A 104 22.50 -13.12 2.07
C THR A 104 21.68 -12.28 1.09
N ILE A 105 22.11 -12.25 -0.17
CA ILE A 105 21.45 -11.54 -1.27
C ILE A 105 21.44 -12.46 -2.49
N ALA A 106 20.27 -12.58 -3.13
CA ALA A 106 20.08 -13.45 -4.29
C ALA A 106 20.62 -14.89 -4.07
N GLY A 107 20.42 -15.43 -2.87
CA GLY A 107 20.90 -16.76 -2.45
C GLY A 107 22.38 -16.87 -2.09
N ASN A 108 23.20 -15.84 -2.36
CA ASN A 108 24.63 -15.86 -2.10
C ASN A 108 24.97 -15.22 -0.75
N LYS A 109 25.77 -15.91 0.06
CA LYS A 109 26.16 -15.49 1.41
C LYS A 109 27.54 -14.85 1.43
N LYS A 110 27.69 -13.77 2.21
CA LYS A 110 28.98 -13.19 2.59
C LYS A 110 29.00 -12.89 4.08
N THR A 111 30.16 -13.12 4.70
CA THR A 111 30.39 -12.81 6.10
C THR A 111 31.11 -11.47 6.22
N LEU A 112 30.67 -10.62 7.15
CA LEU A 112 31.35 -9.38 7.53
C LEU A 112 31.53 -9.31 9.05
N THR A 113 32.52 -8.54 9.50
CA THR A 113 32.75 -8.31 10.93
C THR A 113 32.51 -6.84 11.27
N LEU A 114 31.56 -6.57 12.16
CA LEU A 114 31.40 -5.26 12.77
C LEU A 114 32.41 -5.08 13.90
N SER A 115 33.10 -3.94 13.90
CA SER A 115 34.04 -3.59 14.97
C SER A 115 33.31 -3.06 16.21
N ALA A 116 34.03 -3.04 17.33
CA ALA A 116 33.54 -2.46 18.59
C ALA A 116 33.63 -0.92 18.63
N ALA A 117 34.20 -0.30 17.60
CA ALA A 117 34.34 1.16 17.52
C ALA A 117 33.00 1.83 17.15
N GLY A 118 32.89 3.14 17.42
CA GLY A 118 31.68 3.92 17.10
C GLY A 118 31.22 3.75 15.65
N ALA A 119 29.94 4.01 15.35
CA ALA A 119 29.31 3.60 14.09
C ALA A 119 30.13 3.96 12.84
N GLN A 120 30.58 2.94 12.10
CA GLN A 120 31.36 3.08 10.86
C GLN A 120 30.67 2.36 9.69
N TRP A 121 31.03 2.75 8.47
CA TRP A 121 30.73 1.98 7.27
C TRP A 121 31.66 0.79 7.14
N THR A 122 31.10 -0.42 7.09
CA THR A 122 31.83 -1.68 6.92
C THR A 122 31.44 -2.30 5.58
N ASN A 123 32.43 -2.69 4.76
CA ASN A 123 32.16 -3.37 3.50
C ASN A 123 31.55 -4.75 3.76
N ALA A 124 30.36 -5.02 3.21
CA ALA A 124 29.71 -6.32 3.27
C ALA A 124 30.02 -7.18 2.03
N GLY A 125 30.43 -6.54 0.93
CA GLY A 125 30.88 -7.18 -0.30
C GLY A 125 30.06 -6.80 -1.53
N GLU A 126 30.27 -7.56 -2.61
CA GLU A 126 29.60 -7.37 -3.91
C GLU A 126 28.75 -8.59 -4.32
N TRP A 127 27.59 -8.37 -4.92
CA TRP A 127 26.71 -9.39 -5.47
C TRP A 127 26.40 -9.13 -6.94
N ILE A 128 26.18 -10.20 -7.71
CA ILE A 128 25.72 -10.12 -9.10
C ILE A 128 24.23 -10.42 -9.13
N LEU A 129 23.43 -9.43 -9.54
CA LEU A 129 21.99 -9.53 -9.70
C LEU A 129 21.67 -9.86 -11.16
N LYS A 130 21.02 -11.00 -11.38
CA LYS A 130 20.75 -11.54 -12.72
C LYS A 130 19.40 -11.08 -13.31
N ASP A 131 18.54 -10.50 -12.48
CA ASP A 131 17.20 -10.07 -12.86
C ASP A 131 16.82 -8.80 -12.10
N THR A 132 15.67 -8.22 -12.45
CA THR A 132 15.07 -7.02 -11.88
C THR A 132 13.97 -7.36 -10.87
N GLY A 133 13.47 -6.35 -10.16
CA GLY A 133 12.42 -6.51 -9.17
C GLY A 133 12.93 -6.35 -7.74
N TYR A 134 12.12 -6.81 -6.78
CA TYR A 134 12.46 -6.75 -5.38
C TYR A 134 13.56 -7.75 -5.03
N ILE A 135 14.57 -7.24 -4.33
CA ILE A 135 15.69 -8.00 -3.77
C ILE A 135 15.55 -7.97 -2.25
N ALA A 136 15.65 -9.15 -1.66
CA ALA A 136 15.76 -9.32 -0.22
C ALA A 136 17.24 -9.33 0.19
N ILE A 137 17.62 -8.40 1.06
CA ILE A 137 18.90 -8.36 1.76
C ILE A 137 18.66 -8.93 3.15
N GLN A 138 19.09 -10.17 3.38
CA GLN A 138 18.90 -10.86 4.65
C GLN A 138 20.16 -10.73 5.49
N LEU A 139 20.00 -10.39 6.77
CA LEU A 139 21.07 -10.24 7.74
C LEU A 139 20.81 -11.12 8.96
N ALA A 140 21.79 -11.96 9.31
CA ALA A 140 21.75 -12.83 10.48
C ALA A 140 23.11 -12.86 11.19
N ALA A 141 23.16 -13.30 12.44
CA ALA A 141 24.41 -13.48 13.17
C ALA A 141 25.08 -14.78 12.72
N ALA A 142 26.40 -14.79 12.56
CA ALA A 142 27.14 -16.02 12.24
C ALA A 142 27.32 -16.94 13.45
N GLY A 143 27.18 -16.42 14.66
CA GLY A 143 27.41 -17.12 15.92
C GLY A 143 26.70 -16.45 17.09
N LYS A 144 27.12 -16.76 18.32
CA LYS A 144 26.54 -16.18 19.54
C LYS A 144 26.71 -14.65 19.55
N VAL A 145 25.62 -13.95 19.85
CA VAL A 145 25.57 -12.49 20.03
C VAL A 145 24.84 -12.09 21.31
N ASP A 146 24.61 -13.05 22.21
CA ASP A 146 23.71 -12.90 23.37
C ASP A 146 24.27 -11.96 24.45
N ASP A 147 25.60 -11.79 24.48
CA ASP A 147 26.37 -10.86 25.31
C ASP A 147 26.72 -9.56 24.58
N ARG A 148 26.12 -9.31 23.42
CA ARG A 148 26.44 -8.18 22.54
C ARG A 148 25.24 -7.30 22.30
N VAL A 149 25.50 -6.06 21.90
CA VAL A 149 24.49 -5.12 21.45
C VAL A 149 24.90 -4.61 20.08
N ILE A 150 24.18 -5.02 19.05
CA ILE A 150 24.41 -4.63 17.66
C ILE A 150 23.36 -3.59 17.27
N ASN A 151 23.83 -2.47 16.71
CA ASN A 151 22.98 -1.41 16.15
C ASN A 151 23.42 -1.09 14.72
N ILE A 152 22.48 -1.04 13.78
CA ILE A 152 22.73 -0.86 12.34
C ILE A 152 21.69 0.09 11.77
N SER A 153 22.13 1.20 11.19
CA SER A 153 21.21 2.24 10.73
C SER A 153 20.85 2.14 9.26
N ASP A 154 21.85 1.87 8.42
CA ASP A 154 21.73 2.03 6.97
C ASP A 154 22.55 0.99 6.20
N TYR A 155 22.13 0.73 4.97
CA TYR A 155 23.01 0.18 3.93
C TYR A 155 23.37 1.27 2.92
N GLU A 156 24.60 1.25 2.44
CA GLU A 156 25.02 1.98 1.24
C GLU A 156 25.03 0.96 0.11
N LEU A 157 24.28 1.24 -0.96
CA LEU A 157 24.24 0.40 -2.15
C LEU A 157 24.84 1.16 -3.33
N SER A 158 25.74 0.52 -4.07
CA SER A 158 26.34 1.06 -5.29
C SER A 158 26.60 -0.05 -6.31
N GLY A 159 27.10 0.29 -7.50
CA GLY A 159 27.38 -0.66 -8.58
C GLY A 159 26.42 -0.51 -9.76
N THR A 160 26.57 -1.36 -10.79
CA THR A 160 25.86 -1.17 -12.07
C THR A 160 24.37 -1.50 -12.02
N ALA A 161 23.91 -2.24 -11.00
CA ALA A 161 22.49 -2.49 -10.77
C ALA A 161 21.76 -1.34 -10.06
N ILE A 162 22.52 -0.37 -9.51
CA ILE A 162 21.98 0.74 -8.71
C ILE A 162 21.91 2.01 -9.56
N ASN A 163 20.72 2.60 -9.60
CA ASN A 163 20.45 3.87 -10.28
C ASN A 163 19.22 4.59 -9.68
N SER A 164 18.90 5.76 -10.21
CA SER A 164 17.85 6.66 -9.73
C SER A 164 16.44 6.06 -9.74
N ALA A 165 16.20 5.02 -10.54
CA ALA A 165 14.93 4.30 -10.58
C ALA A 165 14.85 3.14 -9.56
N THR A 166 15.88 2.94 -8.72
CA THR A 166 15.86 2.02 -7.59
C THR A 166 14.82 2.49 -6.57
N ALA A 167 13.86 1.63 -6.23
CA ALA A 167 12.71 1.99 -5.41
C ALA A 167 12.79 1.38 -4.00
N PHE A 168 12.65 2.26 -3.02
CA PHE A 168 12.65 1.98 -1.58
C PHE A 168 12.08 3.21 -0.84
N VAL A 169 11.81 3.07 0.46
CA VAL A 169 11.40 4.18 1.32
C VAL A 169 12.62 5.04 1.65
N LYS A 170 12.70 6.25 1.10
CA LYS A 170 13.93 7.06 1.10
C LYS A 170 14.24 7.74 2.43
N ASN A 171 13.23 8.22 3.15
CA ASN A 171 13.39 8.97 4.40
C ASN A 171 12.11 8.86 5.26
N ASN A 172 12.13 9.46 6.46
CA ASN A 172 11.00 9.47 7.39
C ASN A 172 10.18 10.78 7.35
N GLU A 173 10.35 11.62 6.33
CA GLU A 173 9.53 12.82 6.18
C GLU A 173 8.06 12.41 6.10
N GLY A 174 7.16 13.12 6.78
CA GLY A 174 5.74 12.75 6.81
C GLY A 174 5.45 11.34 7.40
N ASN A 175 6.33 10.82 8.26
CA ASN A 175 6.20 9.49 8.88
C ASN A 175 6.28 8.33 7.86
N PHE A 176 7.03 8.50 6.77
CA PHE A 176 7.09 7.49 5.70
C PHE A 176 7.75 6.17 6.10
N PHE A 177 8.49 6.07 7.21
CA PHE A 177 8.93 4.76 7.69
C PHE A 177 7.75 3.92 8.20
N TYR A 178 6.77 4.56 8.84
CA TYR A 178 5.52 3.90 9.22
C TYR A 178 4.67 3.56 7.99
N TRP A 179 4.38 4.53 7.12
CA TRP A 179 3.53 4.34 5.94
C TRP A 179 4.16 3.40 4.90
N GLY A 180 5.45 3.58 4.64
CA GLY A 180 6.21 2.75 3.74
C GLY A 180 6.31 1.29 4.20
N ARG A 181 6.38 1.05 5.52
CA ARG A 181 6.34 -0.32 6.08
C ARG A 181 4.93 -0.89 6.12
N ARG A 182 3.88 -0.09 6.29
CA ARG A 182 2.50 -0.54 6.02
C ARG A 182 2.35 -1.00 4.57
N GLY A 183 2.94 -0.26 3.63
CA GLY A 183 2.87 -0.57 2.21
C GLY A 183 1.66 0.08 1.54
N PRO A 184 1.51 -0.09 0.22
CA PRO A 184 0.55 0.65 -0.56
C PRO A 184 -0.85 0.05 -0.43
N SER A 185 -1.81 0.80 0.12
CA SER A 185 -3.23 0.44 0.01
C SER A 185 -3.71 0.57 -1.44
N VAL A 186 -4.60 -0.33 -1.84
CA VAL A 186 -5.14 -0.40 -3.21
C VAL A 186 -6.67 -0.42 -3.18
N HIS A 187 -7.30 0.11 -4.23
CA HIS A 187 -8.74 0.34 -4.26
C HIS A 187 -9.34 -0.03 -5.62
N LEU A 188 -10.61 -0.38 -5.60
CA LEU A 188 -11.48 -0.53 -6.77
C LEU A 188 -12.65 0.43 -6.64
N ASN A 189 -12.87 1.26 -7.64
CA ASN A 189 -13.99 2.20 -7.71
C ASN A 189 -14.99 1.69 -8.73
N TYR A 190 -16.22 1.41 -8.30
CA TYR A 190 -17.23 0.83 -9.18
C TYR A 190 -17.98 1.93 -9.93
N ALA A 191 -17.99 1.82 -11.27
CA ALA A 191 -18.63 2.82 -12.11
C ALA A 191 -20.15 2.71 -12.03
N PHE A 192 -20.83 3.84 -11.84
CA PHE A 192 -22.29 3.97 -11.88
C PHE A 192 -22.67 5.34 -12.44
N ALA A 193 -23.92 5.51 -12.87
CA ALA A 193 -24.42 6.82 -13.29
C ALA A 193 -24.86 7.65 -12.07
N ASP A 194 -24.32 8.86 -11.93
CA ASP A 194 -24.62 9.77 -10.81
C ASP A 194 -26.10 10.18 -10.72
N SER A 195 -26.87 10.01 -11.80
CA SER A 195 -28.33 10.21 -11.80
C SER A 195 -29.11 9.14 -11.03
N ILE A 196 -28.48 8.02 -10.70
CA ILE A 196 -29.10 6.92 -9.95
C ILE A 196 -29.12 7.28 -8.46
N GLN A 197 -30.33 7.35 -7.91
CA GLN A 197 -30.54 7.42 -6.46
C GLN A 197 -30.42 6.02 -5.87
N ALA A 198 -29.19 5.61 -5.57
CA ALA A 198 -28.86 4.27 -5.08
C ALA A 198 -29.11 4.15 -3.57
N GLU A 199 -30.19 3.48 -3.20
CA GLU A 199 -30.54 3.24 -1.80
C GLU A 199 -29.70 2.12 -1.19
N TRP A 200 -29.41 1.07 -1.97
CA TRP A 200 -28.66 -0.10 -1.50
C TRP A 200 -27.40 -0.35 -2.30
N PHE A 201 -26.37 -0.85 -1.63
CA PHE A 201 -25.15 -1.40 -2.22
C PHE A 201 -24.85 -2.79 -1.65
N TYR A 202 -24.69 -3.75 -2.54
CA TYR A 202 -24.34 -5.13 -2.23
C TYR A 202 -22.99 -5.50 -2.85
N ASN A 203 -22.17 -6.24 -2.10
CA ASN A 203 -20.90 -6.81 -2.56
C ASN A 203 -20.63 -8.14 -1.83
N GLU A 204 -19.87 -9.03 -2.46
CA GLU A 204 -19.37 -10.25 -1.85
C GLU A 204 -17.85 -10.19 -1.73
N ILE A 205 -17.31 -10.63 -0.60
CA ILE A 205 -15.86 -10.74 -0.41
C ILE A 205 -15.45 -12.18 -0.11
N THR A 206 -14.36 -12.61 -0.73
CA THR A 206 -13.66 -13.87 -0.41
C THR A 206 -12.20 -13.54 -0.15
N VAL A 207 -11.74 -13.74 1.09
CA VAL A 207 -10.31 -13.74 1.40
C VAL A 207 -9.79 -15.14 1.15
N PRO A 208 -8.88 -15.38 0.17
CA PRO A 208 -8.39 -16.73 -0.10
C PRO A 208 -7.71 -17.38 1.11
N ALA A 209 -7.61 -18.70 1.12
CA ALA A 209 -6.89 -19.42 2.18
C ALA A 209 -5.46 -18.87 2.35
N SER A 210 -5.02 -18.73 3.60
CA SER A 210 -3.72 -18.16 3.99
C SER A 210 -3.51 -16.68 3.65
N GLN A 211 -4.54 -15.98 3.16
CA GLN A 211 -4.46 -14.55 2.85
C GLN A 211 -5.08 -13.67 3.92
N ASP A 212 -5.55 -14.25 5.03
CA ASP A 212 -6.05 -13.60 6.24
C ASP A 212 -4.91 -13.13 7.16
N VAL A 213 -4.00 -12.35 6.59
CA VAL A 213 -2.82 -11.83 7.27
C VAL A 213 -3.23 -10.84 8.36
N ILE A 214 -2.66 -10.97 9.55
CA ILE A 214 -2.87 -10.01 10.66
C ILE A 214 -2.50 -8.60 10.20
N GLY A 215 -3.31 -7.62 10.61
CA GLY A 215 -3.11 -6.24 10.20
C GLY A 215 -3.81 -5.88 8.90
N SER A 216 -4.68 -6.73 8.37
CA SER A 216 -5.35 -6.48 7.10
C SER A 216 -6.77 -5.96 7.29
N TYR A 217 -7.15 -4.98 6.48
CA TYR A 217 -8.53 -4.56 6.30
C TYR A 217 -8.97 -4.83 4.85
N TYR A 218 -9.93 -5.75 4.71
CA TYR A 218 -10.60 -6.09 3.46
C TYR A 218 -11.93 -5.34 3.41
N MET A 219 -11.91 -4.14 2.86
CA MET A 219 -13.07 -3.26 2.86
C MET A 219 -13.96 -3.57 1.66
N ALA A 220 -15.21 -3.97 1.93
CA ALA A 220 -16.17 -4.44 0.94
C ALA A 220 -17.02 -3.30 0.37
N ASN A 221 -17.73 -2.56 1.22
CA ASN A 221 -18.71 -1.56 0.83
C ASN A 221 -18.28 -0.17 1.30
N GLY A 222 -17.46 0.49 0.48
CA GLY A 222 -17.11 1.88 0.64
C GLY A 222 -18.12 2.78 -0.05
N PHE A 223 -18.36 3.94 0.55
CA PHE A 223 -19.28 4.96 0.05
C PHE A 223 -18.72 6.35 0.37
N GLY A 224 -19.37 7.40 -0.13
CA GLY A 224 -18.85 8.77 -0.04
C GLY A 224 -18.56 9.26 1.38
N GLU A 225 -19.21 8.67 2.39
CA GLU A 225 -19.16 9.11 3.78
C GLU A 225 -18.70 8.00 4.73
N GLY A 226 -18.20 6.86 4.24
CA GLY A 226 -17.74 5.81 5.14
C GLY A 226 -17.28 4.53 4.48
N TYR A 227 -17.10 3.51 5.31
CA TYR A 227 -16.59 2.20 4.90
C TYR A 227 -17.23 1.07 5.70
N PHE A 228 -17.31 -0.11 5.09
CA PHE A 228 -17.85 -1.32 5.69
C PHE A 228 -17.11 -2.56 5.18
N GLY A 229 -16.54 -3.39 6.06
CA GLY A 229 -15.78 -4.58 5.66
C GLY A 229 -15.29 -5.46 6.82
N ILE A 230 -14.24 -6.25 6.60
CA ILE A 230 -13.71 -7.20 7.58
C ILE A 230 -12.21 -7.03 7.86
N GLN A 231 -11.81 -7.28 9.09
CA GLN A 231 -10.43 -7.12 9.56
C GLN A 231 -9.88 -8.41 10.18
N VAL A 232 -8.55 -8.55 10.11
CA VAL A 232 -7.77 -9.49 10.94
C VAL A 232 -6.98 -8.67 11.95
N ASN A 233 -7.49 -8.58 13.19
CA ASN A 233 -6.96 -7.68 14.21
C ASN A 233 -5.82 -8.34 14.99
N SER A 234 -5.94 -9.63 15.27
CA SER A 234 -4.91 -10.43 15.94
C SER A 234 -5.03 -11.90 15.55
N ALA A 235 -4.21 -12.77 16.15
CA ALA A 235 -4.33 -14.22 15.99
C ALA A 235 -5.67 -14.77 16.52
N THR A 236 -6.36 -14.05 17.41
CA THR A 236 -7.58 -14.49 18.11
C THR A 236 -8.78 -13.58 17.87
N GLU A 237 -8.61 -12.46 17.19
CA GLU A 237 -9.69 -11.49 16.97
C GLU A 237 -9.78 -11.06 15.51
N ARG A 238 -11.02 -11.15 15.02
CA ARG A 238 -11.46 -10.69 13.71
C ARG A 238 -12.70 -9.85 13.90
N ARG A 239 -12.84 -8.81 13.07
CA ARG A 239 -13.94 -7.85 13.17
C ARG A 239 -14.66 -7.66 11.85
N ILE A 240 -15.97 -7.45 11.93
CA ILE A 240 -16.75 -6.80 10.88
C ILE A 240 -16.87 -5.33 11.32
N LEU A 241 -16.32 -4.40 10.55
CA LEU A 241 -16.23 -2.97 10.90
C LEU A 241 -17.09 -2.12 9.98
N PHE A 242 -17.87 -1.21 10.54
CA PHE A 242 -18.66 -0.20 9.81
C PHE A 242 -18.45 1.18 10.43
N SER A 243 -18.04 2.16 9.61
CA SER A 243 -17.80 3.53 10.05
C SER A 243 -18.43 4.56 9.11
N VAL A 244 -18.81 5.70 9.68
CA VAL A 244 -19.36 6.87 8.98
C VAL A 244 -18.62 8.11 9.47
N TRP A 245 -17.99 8.86 8.56
CA TRP A 245 -17.35 10.14 8.89
C TRP A 245 -18.38 11.21 9.21
N SER A 246 -18.09 12.03 10.22
CA SER A 246 -18.80 13.28 10.50
C SER A 246 -18.67 14.23 9.29
N PRO A 247 -19.65 15.14 9.06
CA PRO A 247 -19.45 16.27 8.17
C PRO A 247 -18.41 17.29 8.68
N PHE A 248 -18.03 17.22 9.96
CA PHE A 248 -17.04 18.11 10.55
C PHE A 248 -15.61 17.56 10.35
N SER A 249 -14.73 18.38 9.76
CA SER A 249 -13.35 17.98 9.48
C SER A 249 -12.48 18.15 10.72
N THR A 250 -12.16 17.05 11.39
CA THR A 250 -11.26 16.99 12.55
C THR A 250 -10.68 15.59 12.71
N ASP A 251 -9.52 15.48 13.35
CA ASP A 251 -8.93 14.21 13.80
C ASP A 251 -9.29 13.88 15.26
N ASP A 252 -9.88 14.81 16.01
CA ASP A 252 -10.38 14.56 17.36
C ASP A 252 -11.91 14.48 17.36
N PRO A 253 -12.53 13.29 17.56
CA PRO A 253 -13.98 13.15 17.57
C PRO A 253 -14.65 13.97 18.67
N LYS A 254 -13.94 14.26 19.78
CA LYS A 254 -14.49 15.06 20.89
C LYS A 254 -14.68 16.52 20.50
N SER A 255 -13.97 16.99 19.48
CA SER A 255 -14.09 18.36 18.98
C SER A 255 -15.28 18.54 18.03
N ILE A 256 -16.01 17.47 17.68
CA ILE A 256 -17.16 17.56 16.77
C ILE A 256 -18.31 18.26 17.49
N PRO A 257 -18.87 19.36 16.92
CA PRO A 257 -20.07 20.01 17.44
C PRO A 257 -21.25 19.04 17.50
N GLU A 258 -22.10 19.17 18.52
CA GLU A 258 -23.22 18.24 18.76
C GLU A 258 -24.13 18.05 17.53
N ASP A 259 -24.42 19.14 16.80
CA ASP A 259 -25.23 19.15 15.58
C ASP A 259 -24.56 18.45 14.36
N GLN A 260 -23.32 17.99 14.52
CA GLN A 260 -22.51 17.34 13.49
C GLN A 260 -22.00 15.96 13.92
N ARG A 261 -22.37 15.49 15.12
CA ARG A 261 -22.01 14.15 15.58
C ARG A 261 -22.82 13.10 14.85
N ILE A 262 -22.19 11.95 14.60
CA ILE A 262 -22.89 10.77 14.10
C ILE A 262 -23.77 10.23 15.23
N THR A 263 -25.06 10.04 14.96
CA THR A 263 -25.99 9.47 15.95
C THR A 263 -26.17 7.98 15.68
N MET A 264 -25.98 7.14 16.69
CA MET A 264 -26.33 5.72 16.62
C MET A 264 -27.85 5.54 16.79
N LEU A 265 -28.52 4.99 15.78
CA LEU A 265 -29.96 4.73 15.80
C LEU A 265 -30.28 3.30 16.26
N LYS A 266 -29.51 2.33 15.75
CA LYS A 266 -29.70 0.90 16.02
C LYS A 266 -28.36 0.18 15.93
N LYS A 267 -28.20 -0.93 16.65
CA LYS A 267 -27.05 -1.84 16.50
C LYS A 267 -27.50 -3.28 16.71
N GLY A 268 -26.80 -4.22 16.08
CA GLY A 268 -27.05 -5.64 16.29
C GLY A 268 -26.67 -6.09 17.71
N ALA A 269 -27.08 -7.32 18.03
CA ALA A 269 -26.59 -8.01 19.22
C ALA A 269 -25.05 -8.10 19.16
N GLU A 270 -24.40 -7.91 20.31
CA GLU A 270 -22.93 -7.99 20.48
C GLU A 270 -22.09 -6.99 19.65
N VAL A 271 -22.73 -6.11 18.88
CA VAL A 271 -22.03 -5.04 18.19
C VAL A 271 -21.57 -3.99 19.20
N HIS A 272 -20.27 -3.69 19.17
CA HIS A 272 -19.68 -2.57 19.87
C HIS A 272 -19.83 -1.32 18.99
N ALA A 273 -20.13 -0.17 19.60
CA ALA A 273 -20.23 1.11 18.90
C ALA A 273 -19.52 2.20 19.68
N GLY A 274 -18.98 3.19 18.96
CA GLY A 274 -18.24 4.32 19.53
C GLY A 274 -17.85 5.33 18.45
N GLU A 275 -16.80 6.08 18.72
CA GLU A 275 -16.28 7.12 17.84
C GLU A 275 -14.87 6.75 17.33
N PHE A 276 -14.43 7.40 16.24
CA PHE A 276 -13.07 7.28 15.71
C PHE A 276 -12.48 8.63 15.34
N GLY A 277 -11.15 8.69 15.20
CA GLY A 277 -10.35 9.89 14.93
C GLY A 277 -9.01 9.56 14.24
N ASN A 278 -8.16 10.58 14.07
CA ASN A 278 -6.82 10.53 13.42
C ASN A 278 -6.79 10.25 11.90
N GLU A 279 -7.96 10.10 11.28
CA GLU A 279 -8.13 9.88 9.82
C GLU A 279 -9.41 10.57 9.35
N GLY A 280 -9.62 11.80 9.82
CA GLY A 280 -10.96 12.33 10.03
C GLY A 280 -11.60 11.68 11.27
N SER A 281 -12.83 12.10 11.58
CA SER A 281 -13.53 11.62 12.77
C SER A 281 -15.00 11.32 12.50
N GLY A 282 -15.59 10.41 13.27
CA GLY A 282 -16.98 10.01 13.09
C GLY A 282 -17.42 8.88 14.01
N GLY A 283 -18.51 8.21 13.63
CA GLY A 283 -19.05 7.07 14.34
C GLY A 283 -18.54 5.76 13.75
N GLN A 284 -18.18 4.81 14.60
CA GLN A 284 -17.78 3.46 14.20
C GLN A 284 -18.54 2.40 15.00
N SER A 285 -18.66 1.23 14.40
CA SER A 285 -19.20 0.03 15.03
C SER A 285 -18.47 -1.20 14.55
N TYR A 286 -18.32 -2.20 15.42
CA TYR A 286 -17.78 -3.49 15.02
C TYR A 286 -18.44 -4.66 15.73
N LEU A 287 -18.58 -5.76 15.01
CA LEU A 287 -18.89 -7.08 15.56
C LEU A 287 -17.59 -7.89 15.61
N ARG A 288 -17.27 -8.47 16.77
CA ARG A 288 -16.24 -9.52 16.84
C ARG A 288 -16.83 -10.78 16.23
N PHE A 289 -16.33 -11.19 15.08
CA PHE A 289 -16.86 -12.32 14.33
C PHE A 289 -15.71 -13.13 13.74
N PRO A 290 -15.58 -14.43 14.09
CA PRO A 290 -14.45 -15.27 13.68
C PRO A 290 -14.62 -15.75 12.24
N TRP A 291 -14.73 -14.82 11.28
CA TRP A 291 -14.83 -15.16 9.86
C TRP A 291 -13.60 -15.96 9.39
N LYS A 292 -13.79 -16.83 8.41
CA LYS A 292 -12.77 -17.78 7.92
C LYS A 292 -12.33 -17.41 6.52
N ALA A 293 -11.03 -17.52 6.25
CA ALA A 293 -10.53 -17.48 4.89
C ALA A 293 -11.12 -18.64 4.05
N GLY A 294 -11.31 -18.41 2.76
CA GLY A 294 -11.92 -19.35 1.81
C GLY A 294 -13.45 -19.26 1.70
N LEU A 295 -14.13 -18.64 2.68
CA LEU A 295 -15.57 -18.41 2.63
C LEU A 295 -15.91 -17.07 1.96
N THR A 296 -17.09 -17.01 1.34
CA THR A 296 -17.64 -15.80 0.72
C THR A 296 -18.68 -15.18 1.65
N TYR A 297 -18.45 -13.93 2.04
CA TYR A 297 -19.36 -13.17 2.91
C TYR A 297 -20.07 -12.08 2.11
N GLY A 298 -21.35 -11.86 2.42
CA GLY A 298 -22.17 -10.82 1.79
C GLY A 298 -22.22 -9.54 2.61
N PHE A 299 -22.10 -8.40 1.94
CA PHE A 299 -22.15 -7.07 2.54
C PHE A 299 -23.29 -6.28 1.91
N LEU A 300 -24.23 -5.81 2.72
CA LEU A 300 -25.36 -5.01 2.27
C LEU A 300 -25.39 -3.70 3.05
N LEU A 301 -25.33 -2.58 2.33
CA LEU A 301 -25.35 -1.23 2.89
C LEU A 301 -26.58 -0.49 2.36
N ARG A 302 -27.30 0.20 3.24
CA ARG A 302 -28.41 1.09 2.91
C ARG A 302 -28.03 2.54 3.20
N GLY A 303 -28.40 3.48 2.35
CA GLY A 303 -28.28 4.92 2.59
C GLY A 303 -29.54 5.66 2.17
N VAL A 304 -30.27 6.26 3.14
CA VAL A 304 -31.57 6.92 2.91
C VAL A 304 -31.54 8.33 3.51
N PRO A 305 -31.75 9.39 2.72
CA PRO A 305 -32.00 10.74 3.25
C PRO A 305 -33.34 10.77 4.00
N ASP A 306 -33.38 11.44 5.15
CA ASP A 306 -34.58 11.51 6.00
C ASP A 306 -35.51 12.71 5.69
N GLY A 307 -35.16 13.51 4.68
CA GLY A 307 -35.88 14.74 4.32
C GLY A 307 -35.60 15.94 5.23
N ASN A 308 -34.82 15.76 6.32
CA ASN A 308 -34.52 16.77 7.34
C ASN A 308 -33.02 17.08 7.40
N ASN A 309 -32.36 17.08 6.24
CA ASN A 309 -30.92 17.31 6.08
C ASN A 309 -30.04 16.29 6.85
N ASN A 310 -30.53 15.05 7.02
CA ASN A 310 -29.70 13.94 7.46
C ASN A 310 -29.81 12.76 6.48
N THR A 311 -28.77 11.91 6.46
CA THR A 311 -28.81 10.61 5.79
C THR A 311 -28.57 9.52 6.83
N THR A 312 -29.41 8.49 6.81
CA THR A 312 -29.24 7.29 7.63
C THR A 312 -28.52 6.21 6.82
N TYR A 313 -27.45 5.67 7.39
CA TYR A 313 -26.66 4.58 6.83
C TYR A 313 -26.83 3.32 7.69
N THR A 314 -27.24 2.21 7.09
CA THR A 314 -27.44 0.94 7.81
C THR A 314 -26.67 -0.20 7.15
N ALA A 315 -25.87 -0.91 7.94
CA ALA A 315 -24.97 -1.96 7.45
C ALA A 315 -25.41 -3.33 7.95
N TYR A 316 -25.52 -4.29 7.01
CA TYR A 316 -25.85 -5.69 7.26
C TYR A 316 -24.77 -6.61 6.72
N PHE A 317 -24.42 -7.63 7.51
CA PHE A 317 -23.43 -8.65 7.18
C PHE A 317 -24.10 -10.01 7.05
N HIS A 318 -23.84 -10.74 5.96
CA HIS A 318 -24.37 -12.09 5.76
C HIS A 318 -23.35 -13.13 6.19
N ASP A 319 -23.73 -13.95 7.18
CA ASP A 319 -22.98 -15.14 7.57
C ASP A 319 -23.42 -16.32 6.69
N PRO A 320 -22.57 -16.80 5.76
CA PRO A 320 -22.92 -17.92 4.87
C PRO A 320 -23.06 -19.25 5.61
N GLU A 321 -22.44 -19.42 6.79
CA GLU A 321 -22.53 -20.68 7.53
C GLU A 321 -23.90 -20.81 8.22
N GLN A 322 -24.48 -19.68 8.63
CA GLN A 322 -25.80 -19.62 9.26
C GLN A 322 -26.93 -19.23 8.30
N GLY A 323 -26.60 -18.79 7.08
CA GLY A 323 -27.57 -18.34 6.07
C GLY A 323 -28.39 -17.13 6.53
N LYS A 324 -27.83 -16.26 7.38
CA LYS A 324 -28.56 -15.16 8.01
C LYS A 324 -27.85 -13.82 7.89
N TRP A 325 -28.65 -12.76 7.80
CA TRP A 325 -28.18 -11.39 7.89
C TRP A 325 -28.07 -10.97 9.35
N LEU A 326 -26.99 -10.28 9.68
CA LEU A 326 -26.71 -9.66 10.96
C LEU A 326 -26.71 -8.15 10.78
N LEU A 327 -27.47 -7.43 11.61
CA LEU A 327 -27.34 -5.98 11.69
C LEU A 327 -26.00 -5.64 12.35
N ILE A 328 -25.22 -4.77 11.72
CA ILE A 328 -24.04 -4.18 12.37
C ILE A 328 -24.49 -2.92 13.10
N ALA A 329 -24.74 -1.83 12.37
CA ALA A 329 -25.32 -0.63 12.95
C ALA A 329 -26.12 0.17 11.94
N SER A 330 -26.96 1.06 12.46
CA SER A 330 -27.63 2.14 11.76
C SER A 330 -27.18 3.46 12.36
N PHE A 331 -26.57 4.31 11.55
CA PHE A 331 -26.04 5.62 11.92
C PHE A 331 -26.75 6.73 11.15
N LYS A 332 -27.14 7.80 11.84
CA LYS A 332 -27.59 9.06 11.23
C LYS A 332 -26.41 10.01 11.10
N ARG A 333 -26.16 10.47 9.89
CA ARG A 333 -25.19 11.53 9.58
C ARG A 333 -25.92 12.84 9.34
N PRO A 334 -25.72 13.88 10.17
CA PRO A 334 -26.31 15.19 9.95
C PRO A 334 -25.66 15.94 8.78
N LYS A 335 -26.28 17.05 8.37
CA LYS A 335 -25.83 17.93 7.27
C LYS A 335 -25.53 17.15 5.97
N THR A 336 -26.38 16.18 5.69
CA THR A 336 -26.27 15.26 4.56
C THR A 336 -27.66 14.97 4.03
N ASN A 337 -27.89 15.13 2.72
CA ASN A 337 -29.22 14.88 2.14
C ASN A 337 -29.10 14.16 0.80
N LYS A 338 -28.51 12.96 0.83
CA LYS A 338 -28.29 12.15 -0.38
C LYS A 338 -28.32 10.65 -0.10
N HIS A 339 -28.55 9.91 -1.17
CA HIS A 339 -28.39 8.46 -1.25
C HIS A 339 -26.90 8.06 -1.33
N LEU A 340 -26.62 6.75 -1.40
CA LEU A 340 -25.25 6.25 -1.48
C LEU A 340 -24.55 6.75 -2.75
N THR A 341 -23.27 7.08 -2.62
CA THR A 341 -22.40 7.54 -3.71
C THR A 341 -21.01 6.93 -3.53
N ARG A 342 -20.16 6.99 -4.58
CA ARG A 342 -18.75 6.57 -4.54
C ARG A 342 -18.54 5.12 -4.07
N PHE A 343 -19.22 4.19 -4.70
CA PHE A 343 -19.07 2.75 -4.41
C PHE A 343 -17.65 2.28 -4.66
N HIS A 344 -16.99 1.77 -3.64
CA HIS A 344 -15.63 1.28 -3.75
C HIS A 344 -15.31 0.14 -2.78
N SER A 345 -14.18 -0.52 -3.00
CA SER A 345 -13.57 -1.49 -2.10
C SER A 345 -12.09 -1.19 -1.97
N PHE A 346 -11.45 -1.62 -0.89
CA PHE A 346 -10.00 -1.48 -0.73
C PHE A 346 -9.37 -2.64 0.03
N LEU A 347 -8.06 -2.77 -0.14
CA LEU A 347 -7.21 -3.66 0.63
C LEU A 347 -6.10 -2.84 1.27
N GLU A 348 -6.04 -2.90 2.60
CA GLU A 348 -5.11 -2.14 3.41
C GLU A 348 -4.33 -3.05 4.37
N ASN A 349 -3.07 -2.68 4.62
CA ASN A 349 -2.32 -3.12 5.78
C ASN A 349 -2.22 -1.98 6.82
N PHE A 350 -2.73 -2.19 8.03
CA PHE A 350 -2.62 -1.26 9.15
C PHE A 350 -1.51 -1.64 10.15
N ASN A 351 -0.72 -2.68 9.87
CA ASN A 351 0.40 -3.10 10.71
C ASN A 351 1.76 -3.06 9.95
N PRO A 352 2.67 -2.12 10.27
CA PRO A 352 3.96 -2.02 9.59
C PRO A 352 4.84 -3.26 9.73
N ASP A 353 4.66 -4.07 10.78
CA ASP A 353 5.42 -5.30 10.99
C ASP A 353 5.03 -6.44 10.05
N GLN A 354 3.99 -6.22 9.23
CA GLN A 354 3.40 -7.22 8.34
C GLN A 354 3.44 -6.79 6.86
N GLY A 355 4.14 -5.69 6.53
CA GLY A 355 4.23 -5.19 5.16
C GLY A 355 5.05 -6.05 4.20
N ASN A 356 5.86 -6.97 4.74
CA ASN A 356 6.59 -7.99 3.99
C ASN A 356 5.74 -9.22 3.66
N LEU A 357 4.48 -9.28 4.12
CA LEU A 357 3.55 -10.35 3.80
C LEU A 357 2.57 -9.87 2.74
N GLU A 358 2.39 -10.68 1.71
CA GLU A 358 1.42 -10.45 0.65
C GLU A 358 -0.01 -10.58 1.20
N ARG A 359 -0.92 -9.75 0.69
CA ARG A 359 -2.36 -9.84 0.96
C ARG A 359 -3.12 -9.90 -0.36
N ARG A 360 -4.24 -10.62 -0.36
CA ARG A 360 -5.12 -10.77 -1.51
C ARG A 360 -6.57 -10.91 -1.07
N VAL A 361 -7.48 -10.38 -1.88
CA VAL A 361 -8.94 -10.52 -1.71
C VAL A 361 -9.63 -10.53 -3.06
N LEU A 362 -10.74 -11.26 -3.14
CA LEU A 362 -11.63 -11.31 -4.29
C LEU A 362 -12.95 -10.59 -3.95
N PHE A 363 -13.44 -9.77 -4.88
CA PHE A 363 -14.72 -9.08 -4.79
C PHE A 363 -15.66 -9.59 -5.88
N GLY A 364 -16.80 -10.14 -5.47
CA GLY A 364 -17.80 -10.73 -6.36
C GLY A 364 -19.14 -9.98 -6.34
N ASN A 365 -19.92 -10.16 -7.40
CA ASN A 365 -21.35 -9.91 -7.41
C ASN A 365 -21.77 -8.51 -6.91
N GLN A 366 -21.12 -7.44 -7.36
CA GLN A 366 -21.51 -6.07 -6.96
C GLN A 366 -22.83 -5.64 -7.59
N TRP A 367 -23.73 -5.09 -6.78
CA TRP A 367 -25.03 -4.56 -7.21
C TRP A 367 -25.41 -3.31 -6.43
N ILE A 368 -26.10 -2.38 -7.09
CA ILE A 368 -26.85 -1.32 -6.41
C ILE A 368 -28.33 -1.52 -6.64
N ARG A 369 -29.16 -1.08 -5.69
CA ARG A 369 -30.61 -1.00 -5.85
C ARG A 369 -31.06 0.45 -5.73
N ASP A 370 -31.75 0.94 -6.75
CA ASP A 370 -32.28 2.31 -6.72
C ASP A 370 -33.55 2.40 -5.84
N VAL A 371 -34.00 3.64 -5.58
CA VAL A 371 -35.24 3.93 -4.83
C VAL A 371 -36.52 3.39 -5.48
N LYS A 372 -36.47 3.05 -6.79
CA LYS A 372 -37.59 2.43 -7.51
C LYS A 372 -37.56 0.91 -7.39
N GLY A 373 -36.53 0.36 -6.74
CA GLY A 373 -36.35 -1.05 -6.50
C GLY A 373 -35.63 -1.81 -7.60
N ASN A 374 -35.06 -1.12 -8.59
CA ASN A 374 -34.32 -1.73 -9.70
C ASN A 374 -32.91 -2.11 -9.27
N TRP A 375 -32.56 -3.38 -9.48
CA TRP A 375 -31.20 -3.87 -9.29
C TRP A 375 -30.33 -3.57 -10.52
N ILE A 376 -29.17 -2.97 -10.31
CA ILE A 376 -28.20 -2.60 -11.35
C ILE A 376 -26.85 -3.23 -11.02
N ALA A 377 -26.36 -4.08 -11.92
CA ALA A 377 -25.08 -4.76 -11.73
C ALA A 377 -23.92 -3.78 -11.94
N LEU A 378 -22.97 -3.76 -11.00
CA LEU A 378 -21.73 -3.01 -11.16
C LEU A 378 -20.66 -3.95 -11.72
N LYS A 379 -20.44 -3.88 -13.04
CA LYS A 379 -19.55 -4.80 -13.78
C LYS A 379 -18.19 -4.23 -14.12
N THR A 380 -17.99 -2.94 -13.91
CA THR A 380 -16.76 -2.22 -14.24
C THR A 380 -16.16 -1.60 -12.99
N ALA A 381 -14.85 -1.74 -12.82
CA ALA A 381 -14.12 -1.16 -11.70
C ALA A 381 -12.83 -0.46 -12.18
N GLY A 382 -12.59 0.74 -11.66
CA GLY A 382 -11.33 1.48 -11.85
C GLY A 382 -10.39 1.26 -10.67
N PHE A 383 -9.16 0.85 -10.96
CA PHE A 383 -8.11 0.59 -9.97
C PHE A 383 -7.34 1.85 -9.59
N THR A 384 -7.12 2.05 -8.29
CA THR A 384 -6.28 3.12 -7.74
C THR A 384 -5.42 2.61 -6.59
N TYR A 385 -4.42 3.39 -6.20
CA TYR A 385 -3.56 3.12 -5.06
C TYR A 385 -3.34 4.40 -4.24
N ASP A 386 -2.80 4.25 -3.04
CA ASP A 386 -2.55 5.35 -2.10
C ASP A 386 -1.29 6.18 -2.41
N ASN A 387 -0.98 7.12 -1.52
CA ASN A 387 0.19 7.98 -1.61
C ASN A 387 1.53 7.21 -1.50
N THR A 388 1.57 6.06 -0.81
CA THR A 388 2.78 5.25 -0.68
C THR A 388 3.23 4.71 -2.04
N ALA A 389 2.27 4.22 -2.83
CA ALA A 389 2.51 3.84 -4.22
C ALA A 389 2.79 5.05 -5.12
N ALA A 390 2.06 6.16 -4.96
CA ALA A 390 2.25 7.37 -5.75
C ALA A 390 3.65 8.00 -5.60
N LYS A 391 4.24 7.93 -4.40
CA LYS A 391 5.64 8.34 -4.14
C LYS A 391 6.67 7.42 -4.81
N GLY A 392 6.26 6.24 -5.27
CA GLY A 392 7.13 5.25 -5.89
C GLY A 392 8.04 4.51 -4.91
N TYR A 393 7.81 4.64 -3.60
CA TYR A 393 8.60 3.97 -2.55
C TYR A 393 8.33 2.47 -2.49
N ARG A 394 7.07 2.08 -2.70
CA ARG A 394 6.60 0.69 -2.78
C ARG A 394 5.91 0.47 -4.11
N LYS A 395 6.16 -0.68 -4.74
CA LYS A 395 5.69 -1.07 -6.09
C LYS A 395 4.98 -2.42 -6.10
N ASP A 396 4.68 -2.96 -4.94
CA ASP A 396 3.96 -4.21 -4.72
C ASP A 396 2.47 -3.94 -4.47
N TYR A 397 1.82 -3.46 -5.53
CA TYR A 397 0.38 -3.19 -5.61
C TYR A 397 -0.19 -3.72 -6.92
N ALA A 398 -1.33 -4.41 -6.87
CA ALA A 398 -2.00 -4.94 -8.04
C ALA A 398 -3.51 -5.08 -7.83
N GLY A 399 -4.22 -5.11 -8.94
CA GLY A 399 -5.65 -5.39 -9.03
C GLY A 399 -6.00 -5.85 -10.43
N GLY A 400 -7.16 -6.49 -10.58
CA GLY A 400 -7.59 -7.02 -11.86
C GLY A 400 -8.84 -7.87 -11.79
N VAL A 401 -9.02 -8.73 -12.78
CA VAL A 401 -10.10 -9.72 -12.86
C VAL A 401 -9.50 -11.12 -12.73
N GLU A 402 -10.13 -11.97 -11.93
CA GLU A 402 -9.85 -13.40 -11.83
C GLU A 402 -11.18 -14.15 -11.96
N GLY A 403 -11.33 -14.93 -13.04
CA GLY A 403 -12.62 -15.52 -13.40
C GLY A 403 -13.70 -14.46 -13.52
N ASN A 404 -14.73 -14.54 -12.67
CA ASN A 404 -15.84 -13.59 -12.62
C ASN A 404 -15.80 -12.66 -11.39
N ARG A 405 -14.62 -12.46 -10.80
CA ARG A 405 -14.43 -11.60 -9.62
C ARG A 405 -13.35 -10.57 -9.91
N PHE A 406 -13.47 -9.40 -9.29
CA PHE A 406 -12.34 -8.51 -9.19
C PHE A 406 -11.40 -9.00 -8.09
N TYR A 407 -10.12 -8.65 -8.17
CA TYR A 407 -9.19 -8.87 -7.08
C TYR A 407 -8.39 -7.62 -6.76
N LEU A 408 -7.97 -7.52 -5.49
CA LEU A 408 -6.92 -6.63 -5.04
C LEU A 408 -5.80 -7.43 -4.40
N LYS A 409 -4.57 -6.93 -4.56
CA LYS A 409 -3.36 -7.55 -4.05
C LYS A 409 -2.35 -6.45 -3.67
N ASN A 410 -1.77 -6.52 -2.47
CA ASN A 410 -0.71 -5.59 -2.08
C ASN A 410 0.29 -6.24 -1.11
N CYS A 411 1.37 -5.50 -0.81
CA CYS A 411 2.44 -5.93 0.09
C CYS A 411 3.17 -7.19 -0.38
N GLY A 412 4.12 -7.70 0.41
CA GLY A 412 4.80 -8.95 0.09
C GLY A 412 5.89 -8.86 -0.98
N PHE A 413 6.20 -7.66 -1.47
CA PHE A 413 7.34 -7.42 -2.37
C PHE A 413 7.31 -8.23 -3.68
N PHE A 414 6.11 -8.48 -4.23
CA PHE A 414 5.99 -9.04 -5.58
C PHE A 414 6.37 -8.02 -6.67
N ASN A 415 6.69 -8.52 -7.86
CA ASN A 415 7.28 -7.71 -8.92
C ASN A 415 6.27 -7.07 -9.86
N GLN A 416 5.13 -7.71 -10.13
CA GLN A 416 4.16 -7.25 -11.12
C GLN A 416 3.17 -6.27 -10.51
N SER A 417 3.18 -5.02 -10.96
CA SER A 417 2.21 -4.01 -10.52
C SER A 417 1.15 -3.72 -11.56
N THR A 418 -0.01 -3.25 -11.11
CA THR A 418 -1.09 -2.76 -11.98
C THR A 418 -0.95 -1.25 -12.21
N PRO A 419 -1.04 -0.76 -13.46
CA PRO A 419 -1.03 0.68 -13.73
C PRO A 419 -2.15 1.44 -13.03
N TYR A 420 -1.87 2.68 -12.63
CA TYR A 420 -2.88 3.55 -12.04
C TYR A 420 -4.04 3.81 -13.01
N ARG A 421 -5.28 3.80 -12.52
CA ARG A 421 -6.51 3.99 -13.31
C ARG A 421 -6.74 2.94 -14.40
N SER A 422 -6.15 1.75 -14.29
CA SER A 422 -6.59 0.61 -15.08
C SER A 422 -8.08 0.35 -14.84
N SER A 423 -8.82 0.08 -15.92
CA SER A 423 -10.23 -0.28 -15.88
C SER A 423 -10.39 -1.78 -16.11
N PHE A 424 -11.27 -2.40 -15.35
CA PHE A 424 -11.53 -3.82 -15.39
C PHE A 424 -13.02 -4.08 -15.57
N THR A 425 -13.36 -5.10 -16.36
CA THR A 425 -14.73 -5.53 -16.59
C THR A 425 -14.87 -7.03 -16.30
N ARG A 426 -15.86 -7.41 -15.48
CA ARG A 426 -16.23 -8.82 -15.26
C ARG A 426 -17.44 -9.19 -16.12
N THR A 427 -17.49 -10.45 -16.59
CA THR A 427 -18.54 -10.93 -17.51
C THR A 427 -19.82 -11.36 -16.83
N GLY A 428 -19.81 -11.51 -15.51
CA GLY A 428 -20.70 -12.36 -14.73
C GLY A 428 -22.19 -12.40 -14.97
N ASP A 429 -22.76 -13.51 -14.50
CA ASP A 429 -24.17 -13.80 -14.42
C ASP A 429 -24.92 -12.61 -13.81
N ASN A 430 -25.92 -12.10 -14.54
CA ASN A 430 -26.79 -11.00 -14.12
C ASN A 430 -27.78 -11.42 -13.01
N LYS A 431 -27.31 -12.16 -11.99
CA LYS A 431 -28.12 -12.61 -10.86
C LYS A 431 -27.98 -11.63 -9.70
N ALA A 432 -28.99 -10.79 -9.53
CA ALA A 432 -29.11 -9.93 -8.35
C ALA A 432 -29.21 -10.78 -7.07
N PRO A 433 -28.74 -10.26 -5.92
CA PRO A 433 -28.92 -10.94 -4.64
C PRO A 433 -30.42 -11.05 -4.31
N VAL A 434 -30.83 -12.20 -3.77
CA VAL A 434 -32.19 -12.41 -3.26
C VAL A 434 -32.23 -11.96 -1.80
N ILE A 435 -32.82 -10.79 -1.56
CA ILE A 435 -32.93 -10.19 -0.23
C ILE A 435 -34.40 -10.06 0.14
N ASP A 436 -34.79 -10.69 1.26
CA ASP A 436 -36.06 -10.45 1.91
C ASP A 436 -35.90 -9.26 2.86
N PHE A 437 -36.18 -8.06 2.35
CA PHE A 437 -35.94 -6.80 3.07
C PHE A 437 -36.78 -6.68 4.36
N ASP A 438 -37.96 -7.30 4.38
CA ASP A 438 -38.86 -7.27 5.55
C ASP A 438 -38.34 -8.16 6.69
N LYS A 439 -37.42 -9.08 6.40
CA LYS A 439 -36.76 -9.96 7.39
C LYS A 439 -35.38 -9.49 7.82
N LEU A 440 -34.91 -8.33 7.35
CA LEU A 440 -33.65 -7.78 7.84
C LEU A 440 -33.79 -7.36 9.32
N PRO A 441 -32.79 -7.69 10.17
CA PRO A 441 -32.91 -7.59 11.63
C PRO A 441 -32.97 -6.18 12.24
#